data_AF-A0A520I2L5-F1
#
_entry.id   AF-A0A520I2L5-F1
#
_cell.length_a   1.000
_cell.length_b   1.000
_cell.length_c   1.000
_cell.angle_alpha   90.00
_cell.angle_beta   90.00
_cell.angle_gamma   90.00
#
_symmetry.space_group_name_H-M   'P 1'
#
loop_
_entity.id
_entity.type
_entity.pdbx_description
1 polymer ?
#
loop_
_entity_poly.entity_id
_entity_poly.type
_entity_poly.pdbx_seq_one_letter_code
_entity_poly.pdbx_strand_id
1 'polypeptide(L)'
;DHHKPRLSDLRDKTTGKIRPILWAGIGLAVFQQLVGINVVFYYGATLWEAVGFSENYALQTNILSGVLSIGACLFTIAFVDKIGRKPLLLVGSAGMAVTLATVAYAFSTAITGADGAVSLPGNNGVIALVAANLYVIFFNFSWGPIMWVMLGEMFPNQIRGSGLAVAGFAQWIANAAISVSFPALVVSPGLAITYTGYAVFAAISFFFVKAMVNETRGRELEDMEG
;
A
#
# COMPACT_ATOMS: atom_id res chain seq x y z
N ASP A 1 -31.45 -11.26 18.74
CA ASP A 1 -30.22 -11.67 19.44
C ASP A 1 -29.19 -10.55 19.55
N HIS A 2 -29.00 -10.04 20.77
CA HIS A 2 -28.00 -9.01 21.10
C HIS A 2 -26.65 -9.63 21.49
N HIS A 3 -26.01 -10.36 20.57
CA HIS A 3 -24.66 -10.86 20.82
C HIS A 3 -23.64 -9.74 20.58
N LYS A 4 -22.96 -9.30 21.66
CA LYS A 4 -21.88 -8.30 21.54
C LYS A 4 -20.63 -8.96 20.93
N PRO A 5 -19.98 -8.36 19.92
CA PRO A 5 -18.81 -8.93 19.28
C PRO A 5 -17.67 -9.13 20.28
N ARG A 6 -17.13 -10.36 20.37
CA ARG A 6 -15.99 -10.70 21.24
C ARG A 6 -14.83 -11.25 20.41
N LEU A 7 -13.60 -11.09 20.91
CA LEU A 7 -12.39 -11.65 20.26
C LEU A 7 -12.44 -13.18 20.11
N SER A 8 -13.21 -13.86 20.97
CA SER A 8 -13.45 -15.31 20.88
C SER A 8 -14.24 -15.73 19.63
N ASP A 9 -15.03 -14.82 19.04
CA ASP A 9 -15.85 -15.13 17.85
C ASP A 9 -15.04 -15.16 16.55
N LEU A 10 -13.77 -14.73 16.60
CA LEU A 10 -12.78 -14.88 15.52
C LEU A 10 -12.37 -16.34 15.27
N ARG A 11 -12.61 -17.20 16.26
CA ARG A 11 -12.43 -18.64 16.17
C ARG A 11 -13.79 -19.26 15.83
N ASP A 12 -13.85 -19.96 14.71
CA ASP A 12 -15.04 -20.69 14.31
C ASP A 12 -15.40 -21.72 15.40
N LYS A 13 -16.63 -21.62 15.95
CA LYS A 13 -17.10 -22.47 17.05
C LYS A 13 -17.33 -23.92 16.61
N THR A 14 -17.44 -24.16 15.30
CA THR A 14 -17.68 -25.48 14.69
C THR A 14 -16.38 -26.20 14.36
N THR A 15 -15.34 -25.48 13.92
CA THR A 15 -14.06 -26.08 13.50
C THR A 15 -12.89 -25.77 14.44
N GLY A 16 -13.03 -24.81 15.35
CA GLY A 16 -11.98 -24.36 16.24
C GLY A 16 -10.82 -23.64 15.53
N LYS A 17 -10.96 -23.28 14.24
CA LYS A 17 -9.94 -22.60 13.45
C LYS A 17 -10.26 -21.12 13.25
N ILE A 18 -9.23 -20.31 13.02
CA ILE A 18 -9.40 -18.89 12.65
C ILE A 18 -10.03 -18.84 11.25
N ARG A 19 -11.10 -18.06 11.10
CA ARG A 19 -11.82 -17.93 9.83
C ARG A 19 -10.88 -17.45 8.71
N PRO A 20 -10.91 -18.05 7.50
CA PRO A 20 -10.06 -17.64 6.37
C PRO A 20 -10.20 -16.15 6.02
N ILE A 21 -11.38 -15.56 6.25
CA ILE A 21 -11.66 -14.13 6.05
C ILE A 21 -10.80 -13.24 6.95
N LEU A 22 -10.44 -13.68 8.16
CA LEU A 22 -9.54 -12.92 9.04
C LEU A 22 -8.12 -12.89 8.50
N TRP A 23 -7.64 -14.00 7.95
CA TRP A 23 -6.33 -14.05 7.29
C TRP A 23 -6.29 -13.17 6.04
N ALA A 24 -7.38 -13.12 5.27
CA ALA A 24 -7.49 -12.20 4.14
C ALA A 24 -7.44 -10.73 4.58
N GLY A 25 -8.14 -10.37 5.67
CA GLY A 25 -8.12 -9.02 6.21
C GLY A 25 -6.77 -8.61 6.80
N ILE A 26 -6.12 -9.49 7.57
CA ILE A 26 -4.76 -9.26 8.08
C ILE A 26 -3.78 -9.10 6.92
N GLY A 27 -3.85 -9.99 5.91
CA GLY A 27 -2.99 -9.93 4.75
C GLY A 27 -3.17 -8.63 3.96
N LEU A 28 -4.42 -8.20 3.71
CA LEU A 28 -4.71 -6.90 3.08
C LEU A 28 -4.06 -5.74 3.85
N ALA A 29 -4.18 -5.72 5.17
CA ALA A 29 -3.69 -4.63 6.00
C ALA A 29 -2.14 -4.62 6.09
N VAL A 30 -1.52 -5.79 6.14
CA VAL A 30 -0.06 -5.94 6.11
C VAL A 30 0.50 -5.59 4.74
N PHE A 31 -0.10 -6.07 3.64
CA PHE A 31 0.35 -5.74 2.29
C PHE A 31 0.20 -4.26 1.96
N GLN A 32 -0.83 -3.58 2.47
CA GLN A 32 -0.96 -2.13 2.33
C GLN A 32 0.30 -1.40 2.84
N GLN A 33 0.86 -1.88 3.95
CA GLN A 33 2.09 -1.34 4.52
C GLN A 33 3.33 -1.78 3.75
N LEU A 34 3.45 -3.08 3.44
CA LEU A 34 4.62 -3.66 2.74
C LEU A 34 4.87 -3.10 1.35
N VAL A 35 3.87 -2.49 0.71
CA VAL A 35 4.04 -1.79 -0.57
C VAL A 35 4.82 -0.47 -0.40
N GLY A 36 5.01 0.01 0.84
CA GLY A 36 5.99 1.05 1.17
C GLY A 36 5.44 2.48 1.06
N ILE A 37 4.13 2.68 1.16
CA ILE A 37 3.53 4.02 1.00
C ILE A 37 4.04 5.04 2.04
N ASN A 38 4.19 4.62 3.30
CA ASN A 38 4.63 5.52 4.38
C ASN A 38 6.07 5.99 4.18
N VAL A 39 6.91 5.14 3.60
CA VAL A 39 8.28 5.51 3.24
C VAL A 39 8.29 6.65 2.22
N VAL A 40 7.46 6.56 1.19
CA VAL A 40 7.38 7.59 0.14
C VAL A 40 6.85 8.91 0.72
N PHE A 41 5.88 8.86 1.63
CA PHE A 41 5.37 10.08 2.29
C PHE A 41 6.35 10.69 3.29
N TYR A 42 7.03 9.88 4.11
CA TYR A 42 7.91 10.37 5.18
C TYR A 42 9.28 10.80 4.66
N TYR A 43 9.83 10.07 3.70
CA TYR A 43 11.19 10.25 3.22
C TYR A 43 11.28 10.72 1.77
N GLY A 44 10.14 10.89 1.07
CA GLY A 44 10.13 11.32 -0.33
C GLY A 44 10.86 12.64 -0.53
N ALA A 45 10.58 13.67 0.29
CA ALA A 45 11.24 14.98 0.18
C ALA A 45 12.76 14.88 0.37
N THR A 46 13.20 14.24 1.46
CA THR A 46 14.63 14.04 1.76
C THR A 46 15.35 13.23 0.69
N LEU A 47 14.67 12.25 0.08
CA LEU A 47 15.21 11.45 -1.01
C LEU A 47 15.42 12.27 -2.28
N TRP A 48 14.47 13.15 -2.63
CA TRP A 48 14.63 14.04 -3.80
C TRP A 48 15.70 15.09 -3.61
N GLU A 49 15.80 15.66 -2.40
CA GLU A 49 16.89 16.57 -2.03
C GLU A 49 18.25 15.87 -2.11
N ALA A 50 18.36 14.64 -1.58
CA ALA A 50 19.59 13.85 -1.63
C ALA A 50 20.05 13.49 -3.05
N VAL A 51 19.11 13.44 -4.00
CA VAL A 51 19.36 13.17 -5.44
C VAL A 51 19.79 14.43 -6.20
N GLY A 52 19.75 15.61 -5.57
CA GLY A 52 20.18 16.88 -6.15
C GLY A 52 19.07 17.71 -6.80
N PHE A 53 17.79 17.40 -6.55
CA PHE A 53 16.70 18.31 -6.90
C PHE A 53 16.69 19.50 -5.95
N SER A 54 16.53 20.72 -6.48
CA SER A 54 16.45 21.90 -5.62
C SER A 54 15.18 21.89 -4.77
N GLU A 55 15.28 22.43 -3.56
CA GLU A 55 14.20 22.48 -2.56
C GLU A 55 12.90 23.06 -3.13
N ASN A 56 12.98 24.11 -3.95
CA ASN A 56 11.82 24.72 -4.61
C ASN A 56 11.12 23.79 -5.60
N TYR A 57 11.86 23.00 -6.39
CA TYR A 57 11.26 22.04 -7.33
C TYR A 57 10.71 20.80 -6.59
N ALA A 58 11.39 20.35 -5.53
CA ALA A 58 10.93 19.24 -4.70
C ALA A 58 9.60 19.59 -3.99
N LEU A 59 9.50 20.81 -3.45
CA LEU A 59 8.29 21.28 -2.76
C LEU A 59 7.11 21.43 -3.73
N GLN A 60 7.31 22.05 -4.91
CA GLN A 60 6.27 22.15 -5.94
C GLN A 60 5.77 20.77 -6.40
N THR A 61 6.70 19.82 -6.57
CA THR A 61 6.34 18.46 -6.99
C THR A 61 5.54 17.74 -5.91
N ASN A 62 5.93 17.84 -4.63
CA ASN A 62 5.18 17.27 -3.52
C ASN A 62 3.74 17.83 -3.42
N ILE A 63 3.57 19.15 -3.61
CA ILE A 63 2.24 19.76 -3.64
C ILE A 63 1.41 19.18 -4.78
N LEU A 64 1.99 19.06 -5.98
CA LEU A 64 1.31 18.48 -7.13
C LEU A 64 0.94 17.00 -6.88
N SER A 65 1.86 16.20 -6.30
CA SER A 65 1.58 14.82 -5.88
C SER A 65 0.40 14.75 -4.92
N GLY A 66 0.34 15.67 -3.95
CA GLY A 66 -0.75 15.75 -2.98
C GLY A 66 -2.10 16.05 -3.65
N VAL A 67 -2.14 17.03 -4.55
CA VAL A 67 -3.36 17.36 -5.32
C VAL A 67 -3.82 16.18 -6.18
N LEU A 68 -2.88 15.53 -6.88
CA LEU A 68 -3.18 14.34 -7.68
C LEU A 68 -3.67 13.17 -6.82
N SER A 69 -3.12 13.01 -5.61
CA SER A 69 -3.57 12.00 -4.65
C SER A 69 -5.00 12.24 -4.19
N ILE A 70 -5.34 13.49 -3.86
CA ILE A 70 -6.71 13.88 -3.49
C ILE A 70 -7.66 13.63 -4.66
N GLY A 71 -7.27 14.02 -5.88
CA GLY A 71 -8.04 13.75 -7.10
C GLY A 71 -8.27 12.25 -7.33
N ALA A 72 -7.22 11.42 -7.14
CA ALA A 72 -7.29 9.97 -7.25
C ALA A 72 -8.23 9.36 -6.20
N CYS A 73 -8.19 9.85 -4.96
CA CYS A 73 -9.12 9.44 -3.89
C CYS A 73 -10.58 9.77 -4.25
N LEU A 74 -10.86 11.00 -4.70
CA LEU A 74 -12.21 11.42 -5.10
C LEU A 74 -12.73 10.58 -6.28
N PHE A 75 -11.88 10.34 -7.27
CA PHE A 75 -12.21 9.46 -8.39
C PHE A 75 -12.50 8.03 -7.90
N THR A 76 -11.72 7.50 -6.96
CA THR A 76 -11.98 6.18 -6.38
C THR A 76 -13.34 6.11 -5.72
N ILE A 77 -13.66 7.08 -4.86
CA ILE A 77 -14.95 7.13 -4.16
C ILE A 77 -16.11 7.18 -5.17
N ALA A 78 -15.96 7.95 -6.26
CA ALA A 78 -17.01 8.07 -7.29
C ALA A 78 -17.19 6.80 -8.15
N PHE A 79 -16.13 6.00 -8.34
CA PHE A 79 -16.13 4.87 -9.27
C PHE A 79 -16.04 3.49 -8.60
N VAL A 80 -15.77 3.41 -7.30
CA VAL A 80 -15.63 2.13 -6.56
C VAL A 80 -16.87 1.26 -6.68
N ASP A 81 -18.06 1.85 -6.62
CA ASP A 81 -19.32 1.11 -6.75
C ASP A 81 -19.60 0.66 -8.19
N LYS A 82 -19.08 1.39 -9.19
CA LYS A 82 -19.26 1.05 -10.62
C LYS A 82 -18.25 0.04 -11.14
N ILE A 83 -17.02 0.06 -10.64
CA ILE A 83 -15.93 -0.82 -11.09
C ILE A 83 -15.88 -2.09 -10.22
N GLY A 84 -16.14 -1.98 -8.92
CA GLY A 84 -15.92 -3.05 -7.95
C GLY A 84 -14.57 -2.91 -7.26
N ARG A 85 -14.44 -3.52 -6.08
CA ARG A 85 -13.30 -3.29 -5.18
C ARG A 85 -12.09 -4.13 -5.59
N LYS A 86 -12.31 -5.39 -5.99
CA LYS A 86 -11.23 -6.32 -6.35
C LYS A 86 -10.48 -5.87 -7.61
N PRO A 87 -11.15 -5.47 -8.73
CA PRO A 87 -10.45 -4.96 -9.91
C PRO A 87 -9.59 -3.74 -9.61
N LEU A 88 -10.08 -2.82 -8.78
CA LEU A 88 -9.33 -1.63 -8.40
C LEU A 88 -8.08 -1.96 -7.59
N LEU A 89 -8.17 -2.89 -6.63
CA LEU A 89 -7.00 -3.38 -5.89
C LEU A 89 -5.98 -4.06 -6.81
N LEU A 90 -6.43 -4.84 -7.80
CA LEU A 90 -5.56 -5.50 -8.77
C LEU A 90 -4.85 -4.50 -9.70
N VAL A 91 -5.59 -3.54 -10.26
CA VAL A 91 -5.02 -2.48 -11.10
C VAL A 91 -4.02 -1.64 -10.28
N GLY A 92 -4.38 -1.36 -9.03
CA GLY A 92 -3.51 -0.73 -8.05
C GLY A 92 -2.20 -1.47 -7.86
N SER A 93 -2.25 -2.75 -7.48
CA SER A 93 -1.05 -3.57 -7.26
C SER A 93 -0.18 -3.67 -8.51
N ALA A 94 -0.78 -3.85 -9.68
CA ALA A 94 -0.04 -3.93 -10.94
C ALA A 94 0.65 -2.59 -11.26
N GLY A 95 -0.08 -1.47 -11.15
CA GLY A 95 0.46 -0.13 -11.37
C GLY A 95 1.59 0.20 -10.39
N MET A 96 1.42 -0.15 -9.10
CA MET A 96 2.43 0.03 -8.07
C MET A 96 3.68 -0.83 -8.32
N ALA A 97 3.51 -2.10 -8.72
CA ALA A 97 4.64 -2.98 -9.02
C ALA A 97 5.49 -2.44 -10.18
N VAL A 98 4.86 -1.99 -11.27
CA VAL A 98 5.56 -1.43 -12.43
C VAL A 98 6.26 -0.11 -12.08
N THR A 99 5.58 0.78 -11.37
CA THR A 99 6.12 2.08 -11.00
C THR A 99 7.26 1.95 -9.97
N LEU A 100 7.11 1.11 -8.95
CA LEU A 100 8.19 0.82 -7.99
C LEU A 100 9.37 0.12 -8.65
N ALA A 101 9.15 -0.80 -9.59
CA ALA A 101 10.23 -1.43 -10.35
C ALA A 101 10.98 -0.38 -11.20
N THR A 102 10.26 0.59 -11.77
CA THR A 102 10.87 1.70 -12.52
C THR A 102 11.70 2.61 -11.61
N VAL A 103 11.20 2.91 -10.41
CA VAL A 103 11.94 3.66 -9.38
C VAL A 103 13.20 2.89 -8.96
N ALA A 104 13.07 1.60 -8.68
CA ALA A 104 14.20 0.74 -8.31
C ALA A 104 15.27 0.67 -9.41
N TYR A 105 14.84 0.55 -10.67
CA TYR A 105 15.74 0.59 -11.83
C TYR A 105 16.46 1.94 -11.93
N ALA A 106 15.74 3.06 -11.80
CA ALA A 106 16.35 4.37 -11.80
C ALA A 106 17.41 4.50 -10.68
N PHE A 107 17.09 4.10 -9.44
CA PHE A 107 18.04 4.10 -8.33
C PHE A 107 19.18 3.11 -8.47
N SER A 108 19.04 2.03 -9.26
CA SER A 108 20.15 1.11 -9.54
C SER A 108 21.25 1.73 -10.42
N THR A 109 20.89 2.75 -11.19
CA THR A 109 21.84 3.52 -12.02
C THR A 109 22.44 4.71 -11.30
N ALA A 110 22.10 4.90 -10.02
CA ALA A 110 22.62 5.99 -9.23
C ALA A 110 24.13 5.86 -9.03
N ILE A 111 24.85 6.96 -9.22
CA ILE A 111 26.28 7.04 -9.02
C ILE A 111 26.52 7.81 -7.73
N THR A 112 27.18 7.16 -6.76
CA THR A 112 27.61 7.84 -5.54
C THR A 112 28.93 8.57 -5.84
N GLY A 113 28.91 9.89 -5.73
CA GLY A 113 30.10 10.73 -5.83
C GLY A 113 31.06 10.52 -4.66
N ALA A 114 32.30 11.00 -4.80
CA ALA A 114 33.34 10.89 -3.77
C ALA A 114 33.03 11.65 -2.46
N ASP A 115 32.00 12.51 -2.50
CA ASP A 115 31.41 13.27 -1.41
C ASP A 115 30.26 12.54 -0.68
N GLY A 116 29.91 11.32 -1.13
CA GLY A 116 28.76 10.57 -0.63
C GLY A 116 27.42 11.04 -1.19
N ALA A 117 27.40 12.03 -2.09
CA ALA A 117 26.19 12.47 -2.76
C ALA A 117 25.76 11.46 -3.82
N VAL A 118 24.52 10.97 -3.72
CA VAL A 118 23.95 10.04 -4.69
C VAL A 118 23.35 10.86 -5.83
N SER A 119 24.03 10.92 -6.98
CA SER A 119 23.51 11.60 -8.15
C SER A 119 22.95 10.58 -9.14
N LEU A 120 21.73 10.83 -9.64
CA LEU A 120 21.15 10.06 -10.74
C LEU A 120 21.59 10.70 -12.06
N PRO A 121 22.44 10.04 -12.87
CA PRO A 121 22.90 10.63 -14.13
C PRO A 121 21.75 10.77 -15.13
N GLY A 122 21.71 11.90 -15.86
CA GLY A 122 20.79 12.12 -16.98
C GLY A 122 19.31 12.26 -16.57
N ASN A 123 18.41 11.69 -17.36
CA ASN A 123 16.95 11.79 -17.14
C ASN A 123 16.42 10.85 -16.04
N ASN A 124 17.26 10.02 -15.42
CA ASN A 124 16.83 8.99 -14.48
C ASN A 124 16.23 9.59 -13.19
N GLY A 125 16.67 10.78 -12.77
CA GLY A 125 16.04 11.50 -11.67
C GLY A 125 14.59 11.89 -11.98
N VAL A 126 14.33 12.40 -13.19
CA VAL A 126 12.97 12.77 -13.64
C VAL A 126 12.10 11.53 -13.82
N ILE A 127 12.64 10.44 -14.36
CA ILE A 127 11.93 9.17 -14.49
C ILE A 127 11.53 8.62 -13.11
N ALA A 128 12.46 8.61 -12.15
CA ALA A 128 12.17 8.19 -10.79
C ALA A 128 11.07 9.06 -10.16
N LEU A 129 11.14 10.38 -10.37
CA LEU A 129 10.16 11.33 -9.83
C LEU A 129 8.76 11.09 -10.39
N VAL A 130 8.64 10.96 -11.71
CA VAL A 130 7.37 10.66 -12.38
C VAL A 130 6.84 9.30 -11.96
N ALA A 131 7.70 8.28 -11.89
CA ALA A 131 7.31 6.94 -11.47
C ALA A 131 6.84 6.91 -10.01
N ALA A 132 7.52 7.61 -9.09
CA ALA A 132 7.09 7.72 -7.70
C ALA A 132 5.75 8.46 -7.55
N ASN A 133 5.53 9.51 -8.34
CA ASN A 133 4.24 10.21 -8.39
C ASN A 133 3.12 9.28 -8.88
N LEU A 134 3.36 8.56 -9.98
CA LEU A 134 2.40 7.59 -10.50
C LEU A 134 2.13 6.47 -9.49
N TYR A 135 3.16 6.00 -8.78
CA TYR A 135 3.01 5.05 -7.68
C TYR A 135 2.02 5.56 -6.62
N VAL A 136 2.20 6.81 -6.16
CA VAL A 136 1.30 7.42 -5.17
C VAL A 136 -0.13 7.54 -5.70
N ILE A 137 -0.29 7.88 -6.97
CA ILE A 137 -1.61 7.95 -7.62
C ILE A 137 -2.27 6.57 -7.67
N PHE A 138 -1.55 5.54 -8.13
CA PHE A 138 -2.07 4.17 -8.16
C PHE A 138 -2.46 3.68 -6.77
N PHE A 139 -1.64 3.98 -5.74
CA PHE A 139 -1.95 3.63 -4.36
C PHE A 139 -3.24 4.32 -3.87
N ASN A 140 -3.33 5.64 -4.01
CA ASN A 140 -4.49 6.43 -3.56
C ASN A 140 -5.76 6.10 -4.36
N PHE A 141 -5.60 5.69 -5.62
CA PHE A 141 -6.69 5.22 -6.44
C PHE A 141 -7.25 3.85 -6.02
N SER A 142 -6.50 3.09 -5.22
CA SER A 142 -6.82 1.69 -4.94
C SER A 142 -6.64 1.35 -3.46
N TRP A 143 -5.46 0.90 -3.08
CA TRP A 143 -5.11 0.37 -1.77
C TRP A 143 -5.34 1.35 -0.62
N GLY A 144 -5.28 2.66 -0.87
CA GLY A 144 -5.56 3.68 0.14
C GLY A 144 -6.99 3.56 0.68
N PRO A 145 -8.01 3.96 -0.09
CA PRO A 145 -9.40 3.93 0.36
C PRO A 145 -10.02 2.51 0.34
N ILE A 146 -9.71 1.69 -0.67
CA ILE A 146 -10.43 0.44 -0.90
C ILE A 146 -10.10 -0.62 0.14
N MET A 147 -8.89 -0.62 0.69
CA MET A 147 -8.54 -1.56 1.76
C MET A 147 -9.47 -1.39 2.96
N TRP A 148 -9.73 -0.16 3.39
CA TRP A 148 -10.62 0.11 4.53
C TRP A 148 -12.07 -0.24 4.21
N VAL A 149 -12.53 0.05 2.99
CA VAL A 149 -13.87 -0.34 2.51
C VAL A 149 -14.01 -1.87 2.52
N MET A 150 -13.03 -2.58 1.97
CA MET A 150 -13.02 -4.04 1.91
C MET A 150 -12.98 -4.66 3.30
N LEU A 151 -12.16 -4.17 4.23
CA LEU A 151 -12.19 -4.66 5.61
C LEU A 151 -13.56 -4.44 6.25
N GLY A 152 -14.23 -3.31 5.98
CA GLY A 152 -15.58 -3.04 6.46
C GLY A 152 -16.64 -3.97 5.87
N GLU A 153 -16.54 -4.27 4.57
CA GLU A 153 -17.51 -5.10 3.84
C GLU A 153 -17.27 -6.61 4.03
N MET A 154 -16.01 -7.06 4.10
CA MET A 154 -15.60 -8.46 4.14
C MET A 154 -16.00 -9.19 5.43
N PHE A 155 -16.06 -8.46 6.55
CA PHE A 155 -16.38 -9.10 7.82
C PHE A 155 -17.90 -9.13 8.08
N PRO A 156 -18.45 -10.32 8.42
CA PRO A 156 -19.82 -10.47 8.90
C PRO A 156 -20.08 -9.58 10.12
N ASN A 157 -21.31 -9.06 10.27
CA ASN A 157 -21.69 -8.15 11.36
C ASN A 157 -21.26 -8.64 12.76
N GLN A 158 -21.30 -9.95 13.00
CA GLN A 158 -20.94 -10.55 14.29
C GLN A 158 -19.43 -10.43 14.64
N ILE A 159 -18.56 -10.42 13.64
CA ILE A 159 -17.09 -10.40 13.84
C ILE A 159 -16.44 -9.13 13.28
N ARG A 160 -17.21 -8.20 12.71
CA ARG A 160 -16.69 -7.00 12.06
C ARG A 160 -15.86 -6.14 12.99
N GLY A 161 -16.35 -5.86 14.20
CA GLY A 161 -15.62 -5.04 15.16
C GLY A 161 -14.29 -5.67 15.58
N SER A 162 -14.29 -6.96 15.92
CA SER A 162 -13.10 -7.70 16.33
C SER A 162 -12.13 -7.95 15.16
N GLY A 163 -12.65 -8.24 13.96
CA GLY A 163 -11.87 -8.46 12.75
C GLY A 163 -11.16 -7.18 12.29
N LEU A 164 -11.86 -6.05 12.32
CA LEU A 164 -11.27 -4.74 12.02
C LEU A 164 -10.22 -4.34 13.06
N ALA A 165 -10.45 -4.63 14.34
CA ALA A 165 -9.46 -4.37 15.39
C ALA A 165 -8.17 -5.19 15.18
N VAL A 166 -8.27 -6.47 14.85
CA VAL A 166 -7.11 -7.33 14.60
C VAL A 166 -6.38 -6.93 13.31
N ALA A 167 -7.11 -6.67 12.23
CA ALA A 167 -6.52 -6.21 10.98
C ALA A 167 -5.82 -4.85 11.15
N GLY A 168 -6.46 -3.91 11.85
CA GLY A 168 -5.87 -2.62 12.21
C GLY A 168 -4.64 -2.76 13.09
N PHE A 169 -4.66 -3.64 14.08
CA PHE A 169 -3.49 -3.91 14.92
C PHE A 169 -2.32 -4.47 14.11
N ALA A 170 -2.57 -5.45 13.22
CA ALA A 170 -1.55 -5.97 12.32
C ALA A 170 -1.00 -4.89 11.37
N GLN A 171 -1.87 -3.99 10.91
CA GLN A 171 -1.51 -2.85 10.08
C GLN A 171 -0.57 -1.89 10.80
N TRP A 172 -0.86 -1.54 12.06
CA TRP A 172 0.00 -0.69 12.86
C TRP A 172 1.36 -1.34 13.19
N ILE A 173 1.38 -2.65 13.45
CA ILE A 173 2.64 -3.38 13.63
C ILE A 173 3.48 -3.35 12.35
N ALA A 174 2.87 -3.63 11.20
CA ALA A 174 3.56 -3.58 9.91
C ALA A 174 4.06 -2.16 9.60
N ASN A 175 3.26 -1.14 9.90
CA ASN A 175 3.65 0.26 9.77
C ASN A 175 4.87 0.60 10.64
N ALA A 176 4.86 0.20 11.91
CA ALA A 176 5.98 0.44 12.83
C ALA A 176 7.25 -0.30 12.35
N ALA A 177 7.12 -1.55 11.94
CA ALA A 177 8.23 -2.34 11.43
C ALA A 177 8.88 -1.69 10.20
N ILE A 178 8.09 -1.22 9.24
CA ILE A 178 8.61 -0.55 8.04
C ILE A 178 9.22 0.81 8.39
N SER A 179 8.56 1.59 9.23
CA SER A 179 9.04 2.93 9.60
C SER A 179 10.38 2.86 10.36
N VAL A 180 10.57 1.86 11.22
CA VAL A 180 11.82 1.66 11.98
C VAL A 180 12.91 1.01 11.12
N SER A 181 12.55 0.07 10.23
CA SER A 181 13.55 -0.60 9.38
C SER A 181 14.02 0.26 8.22
N PHE A 182 13.20 1.18 7.72
CA PHE A 182 13.52 1.95 6.52
C PHE A 182 14.85 2.72 6.61
N PRO A 183 15.15 3.50 7.66
CA PRO A 183 16.44 4.20 7.77
C PRO A 183 17.65 3.26 7.66
N ALA A 184 17.56 2.07 8.27
CA ALA A 184 18.62 1.07 8.17
C ALA A 184 18.74 0.51 6.74
N LEU A 185 17.61 0.22 6.09
CA LEU A 185 17.56 -0.31 4.72
C LEU A 185 18.10 0.66 3.67
N VAL A 186 17.91 1.97 3.87
CA VAL A 186 18.47 3.03 3.00
C VAL A 186 19.98 3.07 3.09
N VAL A 187 20.57 2.86 4.27
CA VAL A 187 22.03 2.87 4.47
C VAL A 187 22.67 1.57 3.99
N SER A 188 22.05 0.43 4.30
CA SER A 188 22.46 -0.90 3.83
C SER A 188 21.24 -1.81 3.83
N PRO A 189 20.76 -2.31 2.68
CA PRO A 189 21.49 -2.54 1.42
C PRO A 189 21.41 -1.42 0.37
N GLY A 190 20.71 -0.31 0.65
CA GLY A 190 20.58 0.83 -0.28
C GLY A 190 19.20 0.98 -0.90
N LEU A 191 18.93 2.15 -1.49
CA LEU A 191 17.63 2.53 -2.05
C LEU A 191 17.16 1.58 -3.17
N ALA A 192 18.04 1.21 -4.09
CA ALA A 192 17.69 0.34 -5.21
C ALA A 192 17.12 -1.02 -4.73
N ILE A 193 17.79 -1.65 -3.76
CA ILE A 193 17.37 -2.94 -3.22
C ILE A 193 16.10 -2.79 -2.37
N THR A 194 15.99 -1.71 -1.60
CA THR A 194 14.80 -1.41 -0.79
C THR A 194 13.55 -1.24 -1.66
N TYR A 195 13.62 -0.43 -2.71
CA TYR A 195 12.52 -0.25 -3.65
C TYR A 195 12.23 -1.50 -4.47
N THR A 196 13.25 -2.30 -4.81
CA THR A 196 13.03 -3.62 -5.44
C THR A 196 12.23 -4.53 -4.53
N GLY A 197 12.54 -4.55 -3.22
CA GLY A 197 11.77 -5.29 -2.22
C GLY A 197 10.31 -4.86 -2.20
N TYR A 198 10.03 -3.56 -2.18
CA TYR A 198 8.66 -3.05 -2.25
C TYR A 198 7.95 -3.38 -3.57
N ALA A 199 8.66 -3.33 -4.70
CA ALA A 199 8.12 -3.75 -6.00
C ALA A 199 7.72 -5.24 -5.99
N VAL A 200 8.55 -6.10 -5.40
CA VAL A 200 8.25 -7.53 -5.22
C VAL A 200 7.04 -7.73 -4.32
N PHE A 201 6.96 -7.02 -3.18
CA PHE A 201 5.78 -7.09 -2.31
C PHE A 201 4.51 -6.58 -3.01
N ALA A 202 4.60 -5.55 -3.86
CA ALA A 202 3.49 -5.09 -4.69
C ALA A 202 3.06 -6.12 -5.74
N ALA A 203 4.01 -6.85 -6.34
CA ALA A 203 3.68 -7.96 -7.23
C ALA A 203 3.04 -9.14 -6.47
N ILE A 204 3.55 -9.49 -5.29
CA ILE A 204 2.95 -10.53 -4.44
C ILE A 204 1.53 -10.11 -4.01
N SER A 205 1.32 -8.83 -3.68
CA SER A 205 0.01 -8.33 -3.29
C SER A 205 -1.02 -8.48 -4.40
N PHE A 206 -0.63 -8.37 -5.67
CA PHE A 206 -1.50 -8.68 -6.81
C PHE A 206 -1.99 -10.12 -6.79
N PHE A 207 -1.08 -11.09 -6.63
CA PHE A 207 -1.44 -12.51 -6.57
C PHE A 207 -2.26 -12.85 -5.33
N PHE A 208 -1.94 -12.23 -4.19
CA PHE A 208 -2.70 -12.36 -2.95
C PHE A 208 -4.14 -11.86 -3.13
N VAL A 209 -4.33 -10.66 -3.68
CA VAL A 209 -5.67 -10.11 -3.96
C VAL A 209 -6.41 -11.01 -4.96
N LYS A 210 -5.73 -11.53 -5.98
CA LYS A 210 -6.36 -12.42 -6.96
C LYS A 210 -6.89 -13.70 -6.30
N ALA A 211 -6.11 -14.30 -5.40
CA ALA A 211 -6.38 -15.61 -4.80
C ALA A 211 -7.27 -15.57 -3.54
N MET A 212 -7.06 -14.59 -2.65
CA MET A 212 -7.70 -14.56 -1.31
C MET A 212 -8.80 -13.51 -1.17
N VAL A 213 -8.86 -12.51 -2.05
CA VAL A 213 -9.90 -11.47 -1.98
C VAL A 213 -11.04 -11.81 -2.95
N ASN A 214 -12.26 -11.87 -2.43
CA ASN A 214 -13.48 -12.03 -3.23
C ASN A 214 -14.11 -10.66 -3.49
N GLU A 215 -14.80 -10.51 -4.63
CA GLU A 215 -15.51 -9.27 -4.94
C GLU A 215 -16.73 -9.13 -4.01
N THR A 216 -16.85 -7.96 -3.37
CA THR A 216 -17.93 -7.63 -2.43
C THR A 216 -19.07 -6.86 -3.09
N ARG A 217 -18.88 -6.36 -4.32
CA ARG A 217 -19.91 -5.63 -5.07
C ARG A 217 -21.18 -6.47 -5.26
N GLY A 218 -22.31 -5.90 -4.84
CA GLY A 218 -23.64 -6.45 -5.08
C GLY A 218 -24.04 -7.59 -4.14
N ARG A 219 -23.27 -7.82 -3.06
CA ARG A 219 -23.65 -8.73 -1.97
C ARG A 219 -24.13 -7.91 -0.79
N GLU A 220 -25.26 -8.29 -0.21
CA GLU A 220 -25.70 -7.69 1.04
C GLU A 220 -24.75 -8.10 2.16
N LEU A 221 -24.56 -7.23 3.15
CA LEU A 221 -23.68 -7.47 4.30
C LEU A 221 -24.12 -8.70 5.13
N GLU A 222 -25.36 -9.14 4.94
CA GLU A 222 -25.97 -10.30 5.59
C GLU A 222 -25.64 -11.63 4.90
N ASP A 223 -25.32 -11.60 3.60
CA ASP A 223 -24.94 -12.78 2.79
C ASP A 223 -23.42 -13.09 2.87
N MET A 224 -22.69 -12.32 3.66
CA MET A 224 -21.25 -12.50 3.84
C MET A 224 -21.00 -13.69 4.77
N GLU A 225 -20.86 -14.88 4.18
CA GLU A 225 -20.42 -16.08 4.88
C GLU A 225 -18.93 -15.97 5.24
N GLY A 226 -18.61 -16.14 6.53
CA GLY A 226 -17.25 -15.99 7.09
C GLY A 226 -16.65 -17.28 7.59
#